data_AF-A0A0F9E5D6-F1
#
_entry.id   AF-A0A0F9E5D6-F1
#
_cell.length_a   1.000
_cell.length_b   1.000
_cell.length_c   1.000
_cell.angle_alpha   90.00
_cell.angle_beta   90.00
_cell.angle_gamma   90.00
#
_symmetry.space_group_name_H-M   'P 1'
#
loop_
_entity.id
_entity.type
_entity.pdbx_description
1 polymer ?
#
loop_
_entity_poly.entity_id
_entity_poly.type
_entity_poly.pdbx_seq_one_letter_code
_entity_poly.pdbx_strand_id
1 'polypeptide(L)'
;MAKIDPLQSSFNAGELSPRLHARVDFVKYPAGLEECLNLIPLPEGGVTRRPGTRFVAEIVDSTKKGRLIGFEATAEQHHVLEFGDNKIRFYFRQGQQVVLNTDAAITNGLFTSDITDWDDQSTGGAGNQISHDATNDRLTLETSGTAADDIGWAEQDVTTTDLNQEHVIKFEVIGDPGDKIEFQ
;
A
#
# COMPACT_ATOMS: atom_id res chain seq x y z
N MET A 1 33.59 -16.50 57.30
CA MET A 1 33.97 -15.68 56.12
C MET A 1 33.13 -14.41 56.17
N ALA A 2 33.72 -13.22 55.98
CA ALA A 2 32.95 -11.97 55.96
C ALA A 2 32.11 -11.91 54.67
N LYS A 3 30.83 -11.52 54.77
CA LYS A 3 29.97 -11.29 53.61
C LYS A 3 30.34 -9.95 52.99
N ILE A 4 30.54 -9.92 51.67
CA ILE A 4 30.79 -8.70 50.89
C ILE A 4 29.69 -8.61 49.84
N ASP A 5 29.01 -7.47 49.79
CA ASP A 5 27.98 -7.15 48.80
C ASP A 5 28.47 -5.93 47.98
N PRO A 6 29.18 -6.13 46.85
CA PRO A 6 29.69 -5.02 46.04
C PRO A 6 28.55 -4.24 45.40
N LEU A 7 28.59 -2.91 45.50
CA LEU A 7 27.60 -2.02 44.91
C LEU A 7 27.82 -1.93 43.39
N GLN A 8 26.81 -2.32 42.61
CA GLN A 8 26.73 -2.01 41.17
C GLN A 8 25.93 -0.73 40.98
N SER A 9 26.62 0.38 40.79
CA SER A 9 26.04 1.73 40.77
C SER A 9 25.36 2.11 39.44
N SER A 10 25.63 1.39 38.36
CA SER A 10 25.13 1.75 37.03
C SER A 10 25.09 0.57 36.06
N PHE A 11 24.23 0.67 35.04
CA PHE A 11 24.07 -0.30 33.96
C PHE A 11 24.24 0.32 32.56
N ASN A 12 24.81 1.53 32.48
CA ASN A 12 24.87 2.33 31.27
C ASN A 12 25.78 1.75 30.17
N ALA A 13 26.60 0.73 30.46
CA ALA A 13 27.43 0.07 29.46
C ALA A 13 26.68 -0.99 28.65
N GLY A 14 25.46 -1.37 29.08
CA GLY A 14 24.64 -2.36 28.40
C GLY A 14 25.24 -3.77 28.44
N GLU A 15 24.82 -4.61 27.49
CA GLU A 15 25.32 -5.98 27.35
C GLU A 15 26.79 -5.98 26.90
N LEU A 16 27.65 -6.61 27.69
CA LEU A 16 29.04 -6.80 27.34
C LEU A 16 29.21 -8.10 26.55
N SER A 17 30.04 -8.06 25.52
CA SER A 17 30.40 -9.27 24.79
C SER A 17 30.97 -10.35 25.74
N PRO A 18 30.65 -11.64 25.54
CA PRO A 18 31.23 -12.73 26.32
C PRO A 18 32.77 -12.73 26.36
N ARG A 19 33.40 -12.14 25.33
CA ARG A 19 34.88 -11.97 25.26
C ARG A 19 35.43 -10.97 26.28
N LEU A 20 34.58 -10.18 26.91
CA LEU A 20 34.91 -9.16 27.91
C LEU A 20 34.65 -9.60 29.35
N HIS A 21 34.08 -10.80 29.61
CA HIS A 21 33.67 -11.30 30.94
C HIS A 21 34.77 -11.34 32.02
N ALA A 22 36.04 -11.15 31.66
CA ALA A 22 37.15 -11.10 32.62
C ALA A 22 38.03 -9.86 32.45
N ARG A 23 37.64 -8.92 31.58
CA ARG A 23 38.36 -7.66 31.35
C ARG A 23 37.96 -6.63 32.40
N VAL A 24 38.28 -6.92 33.65
CA VAL A 24 38.03 -6.04 34.81
C VAL A 24 38.76 -4.70 34.71
N ASP A 25 39.82 -4.64 33.89
CA ASP A 25 40.56 -3.43 33.54
C ASP A 25 39.80 -2.51 32.58
N PHE A 26 38.77 -3.02 31.90
CA PHE A 26 37.96 -2.22 31.00
C PHE A 26 37.09 -1.25 31.82
N VAL A 27 37.23 0.05 31.55
CA VAL A 27 36.60 1.13 32.34
C VAL A 27 35.08 0.95 32.49
N LYS A 28 34.41 0.40 31.47
CA LYS A 28 32.95 0.19 31.48
C LYS A 28 32.51 -1.17 32.03
N TYR A 29 33.45 -2.07 32.33
CA TYR A 29 33.16 -3.39 32.89
C TYR A 29 32.26 -3.35 34.14
N PRO A 30 32.52 -2.51 35.17
CA PRO A 30 31.67 -2.46 36.36
C PRO A 30 30.26 -1.89 36.11
N ALA A 31 30.02 -1.29 34.94
CA ALA A 31 28.74 -0.72 34.53
C ALA A 31 28.00 -1.57 33.48
N GLY A 32 28.52 -2.76 33.17
CA GLY A 32 27.99 -3.66 32.17
C GLY A 32 27.08 -4.73 32.74
N LEU A 33 26.36 -5.36 31.83
CA LEU A 33 25.48 -6.50 32.06
C LEU A 33 26.01 -7.69 31.25
N GLU A 34 25.89 -8.89 31.80
CA GLU A 34 26.11 -10.12 31.03
C GLU A 34 25.01 -10.34 29.99
N GLU A 35 23.77 -9.99 30.32
CA GLU A 35 22.60 -10.15 29.46
C GLU A 35 21.66 -8.94 29.63
N CYS A 36 21.24 -8.31 28.52
CA CYS A 36 20.36 -7.14 28.54
C CYS A 36 19.17 -7.32 27.58
N LEU A 37 18.31 -8.31 27.86
CA LEU A 37 17.15 -8.58 27.02
C LEU A 37 15.99 -7.61 27.28
N ASN A 38 15.47 -7.01 26.21
CA ASN A 38 14.30 -6.12 26.22
C ASN A 38 14.42 -4.92 27.19
N LEU A 39 15.65 -4.49 27.47
CA LEU A 39 15.98 -3.35 28.30
C LEU A 39 16.80 -2.33 27.50
N ILE A 40 16.65 -1.05 27.86
CA ILE A 40 17.39 0.08 27.30
C ILE A 40 18.16 0.71 28.47
N PRO A 41 19.50 0.69 28.45
CA PRO A 41 20.32 1.43 29.40
C PRO A 41 20.04 2.93 29.31
N LEU A 42 19.84 3.54 30.48
CA LEU A 42 19.62 4.98 30.60
C LEU A 42 20.95 5.70 30.87
N PRO A 43 21.15 6.92 30.36
CA PRO A 43 22.35 7.72 30.65
C PRO A 43 22.57 7.95 32.15
N GLU A 44 21.48 8.00 32.94
CA GLU A 44 21.50 8.21 34.39
C GLU A 44 21.99 6.97 35.18
N GLY A 45 22.23 5.84 34.51
CA GLY A 45 22.76 4.61 35.10
C GLY A 45 21.71 3.54 35.39
N GLY A 46 20.43 3.86 35.26
CA GLY A 46 19.33 2.87 35.33
C GLY A 46 19.13 2.09 34.03
N VAL A 47 18.10 1.24 34.02
CA VAL A 47 17.59 0.59 32.82
C VAL A 47 16.08 0.79 32.75
N THR A 48 15.54 0.91 31.54
CA THR A 48 14.09 0.91 31.31
C THR A 48 13.70 -0.22 30.37
N ARG A 49 12.43 -0.63 30.38
CA ARG A 49 11.94 -1.62 29.41
C ARG A 49 11.89 -1.00 28.01
N ARG A 50 12.21 -1.80 26.99
CA ARG A 50 12.03 -1.41 25.59
C ARG A 50 10.56 -1.04 25.34
N PRO A 51 10.25 0.07 24.65
CA PRO A 51 8.89 0.37 24.23
C PRO A 51 8.26 -0.80 23.47
N GLY A 52 6.98 -1.06 23.75
CA GLY A 52 6.23 -2.12 23.09
C GLY A 52 6.08 -1.88 21.59
N THR A 53 5.77 -2.95 20.87
CA THR A 53 5.36 -2.86 19.46
C THR A 53 3.85 -2.64 19.37
N ARG A 54 3.42 -1.89 18.36
CA ARG A 54 2.00 -1.74 18.00
C ARG A 54 1.72 -2.60 16.77
N PHE A 55 0.63 -3.35 16.80
CA PHE A 55 0.09 -3.99 15.61
C PHE A 55 -0.55 -2.93 14.70
N VAL A 56 -0.11 -2.87 13.44
CA VAL A 56 -0.63 -1.90 12.45
C VAL A 56 -1.59 -2.60 11.49
N ALA A 57 -1.12 -3.63 10.80
CA ALA A 57 -1.90 -4.43 9.86
C ALA A 57 -1.26 -5.80 9.64
N GLU A 58 -2.05 -6.76 9.15
CA GLU A 58 -1.57 -8.01 8.60
C GLU A 58 -1.14 -7.81 7.13
N ILE A 59 -0.19 -8.63 6.66
CA ILE A 59 0.19 -8.67 5.24
C ILE A 59 -1.04 -8.94 4.36
N VAL A 60 -1.03 -8.44 3.12
CA VAL A 60 -2.11 -8.65 2.14
C VAL A 60 -2.64 -10.09 2.12
N ASP A 61 -1.72 -11.05 2.07
CA ASP A 61 -2.01 -12.48 2.01
C ASP A 61 -0.95 -13.21 2.85
N SER A 62 -1.35 -13.69 4.03
CA SER A 62 -0.47 -14.40 4.97
C SER A 62 0.02 -15.75 4.46
N THR A 63 -0.51 -16.25 3.35
CA THR A 63 0.02 -17.44 2.67
C THR A 63 1.26 -17.12 1.82
N LYS A 64 1.48 -15.84 1.50
CA LYS A 64 2.58 -15.37 0.65
C LYS A 64 3.60 -14.56 1.45
N LYS A 65 4.84 -14.54 0.96
CA LYS A 65 5.90 -13.72 1.55
C LYS A 65 5.78 -12.29 1.02
N GLY A 66 5.90 -11.32 1.91
CA GLY A 66 6.04 -9.91 1.57
C GLY A 66 7.28 -9.29 2.19
N ARG A 67 7.63 -8.09 1.75
CA ARG A 67 8.79 -7.35 2.26
C ARG A 67 8.42 -5.89 2.51
N LEU A 68 8.88 -5.35 3.64
CA LEU A 68 8.79 -3.92 3.91
C LEU A 68 10.06 -3.22 3.43
N ILE A 69 9.91 -2.13 2.68
CA ILE A 69 11.01 -1.29 2.21
C ILE A 69 10.70 0.15 2.63
N GLY A 70 11.65 0.78 3.33
CA GLY A 70 11.58 2.21 3.62
C GLY A 70 11.86 3.01 2.35
N PHE A 71 11.01 4.00 2.07
CA PHE A 71 11.18 4.94 0.97
C PHE A 71 11.15 6.36 1.52
N GLU A 72 12.17 7.14 1.18
CA GLU A 72 12.30 8.54 1.59
C GLU A 72 12.60 9.38 0.35
N ALA A 73 11.60 10.13 -0.12
CA ALA A 73 11.79 11.08 -1.22
C ALA A 73 12.27 12.44 -0.67
N THR A 74 11.68 12.87 0.45
CA THR A 74 12.04 14.09 1.18
C THR A 74 11.83 13.84 2.67
N ALA A 75 12.31 14.76 3.53
CA ALA A 75 12.11 14.67 4.97
C ALA A 75 10.60 14.62 5.36
N GLU A 76 9.74 15.24 4.56
CA GLU A 76 8.29 15.26 4.78
C GLU A 76 7.56 14.09 4.12
N GLN A 77 8.14 13.55 3.03
CA GLN A 77 7.58 12.45 2.25
C GLN A 77 8.40 11.18 2.45
N HIS A 78 8.22 10.57 3.62
CA HIS A 78 8.80 9.28 3.98
C HIS A 78 7.67 8.26 4.18
N HIS A 79 7.78 7.12 3.52
CA HIS A 79 6.78 6.04 3.58
C HIS A 79 7.46 4.70 3.83
N VAL A 80 6.70 3.76 4.39
CA VAL A 80 7.06 2.34 4.35
C VAL A 80 6.19 1.68 3.29
N LEU A 81 6.84 0.99 2.35
CA LEU A 81 6.20 0.27 1.26
C LEU A 81 6.18 -1.22 1.60
N GLU A 82 4.99 -1.82 1.61
CA GLU A 82 4.80 -3.27 1.69
C GLU A 82 4.67 -3.82 0.29
N PHE A 83 5.69 -4.58 -0.13
CA PHE A 83 5.68 -5.36 -1.35
C PHE A 83 5.06 -6.72 -1.06
N GLY A 84 3.79 -6.88 -1.40
CA GLY A 84 3.08 -8.15 -1.41
C GLY A 84 3.03 -8.76 -2.82
N ASP A 85 2.28 -9.84 -2.96
CA ASP A 85 2.08 -10.49 -4.26
C ASP A 85 1.23 -9.60 -5.18
N ASN A 86 1.86 -9.09 -6.25
CA ASN A 86 1.25 -8.20 -7.25
C ASN A 86 0.56 -6.96 -6.66
N LYS A 87 0.90 -6.57 -5.43
CA LYS A 87 0.29 -5.45 -4.72
C LYS A 87 1.34 -4.73 -3.87
N ILE A 88 1.28 -3.40 -3.89
CA ILE A 88 2.07 -2.54 -3.02
C ILE A 88 1.12 -1.78 -2.11
N ARG A 89 1.35 -1.81 -0.79
CA ARG A 89 0.64 -0.99 0.19
C ARG A 89 1.57 0.06 0.78
N PHE A 90 1.00 1.20 1.13
CA PHE A 90 1.74 2.34 1.68
C PHE A 90 1.40 2.53 3.15
N TYR A 91 2.41 2.85 3.94
CA TYR A 91 2.28 3.16 5.35
C TYR A 91 2.90 4.52 5.63
N PHE A 92 2.19 5.33 6.43
CA PHE A 92 2.62 6.65 6.85
C PHE A 92 2.22 6.90 8.31
N ARG A 93 3.08 7.55 9.10
CA ARG A 93 2.80 7.94 10.49
C ARG A 93 2.12 6.85 11.33
N GLN A 94 2.71 5.64 11.36
CA GLN A 94 2.22 4.49 12.14
C GLN A 94 0.86 3.91 11.69
N GLY A 95 0.40 4.22 10.47
CA GLY A 95 -0.84 3.69 9.91
C GLY A 95 -0.69 3.27 8.45
N GLN A 96 -1.55 2.34 8.02
CA GLN A 96 -1.71 2.02 6.60
C GLN A 96 -2.46 3.16 5.92
N GLN A 97 -2.00 3.59 4.75
CA GLN A 97 -2.74 4.49 3.89
C GLN A 97 -3.73 3.65 3.07
N VAL A 98 -5.01 3.96 3.23
CA VAL A 98 -6.10 3.30 2.51
C VAL A 98 -6.96 4.40 1.93
N VAL A 99 -7.23 4.30 0.63
CA VAL A 99 -8.30 5.06 -0.01
C VAL A 99 -9.51 4.16 0.03
N LEU A 100 -10.58 4.62 0.68
CA LEU A 100 -11.84 3.88 0.71
C LEU A 100 -12.46 3.91 -0.68
N ASN A 101 -13.20 2.86 -1.02
CA ASN A 101 -14.04 2.91 -2.21
C ASN A 101 -15.05 4.04 -1.99
N THR A 102 -15.13 4.93 -2.97
CA THR A 102 -16.21 5.91 -3.06
C THR A 102 -17.51 5.20 -3.42
N ASP A 103 -18.63 5.85 -3.14
CA ASP A 103 -19.94 5.47 -3.63
C ASP A 103 -20.14 5.74 -5.13
N ALA A 104 -19.24 6.49 -5.77
CA ALA A 104 -19.20 6.65 -7.21
C ALA A 104 -18.90 5.30 -7.88
N ALA A 105 -19.94 4.67 -8.41
CA ALA A 105 -19.87 3.35 -9.03
C ALA A 105 -20.24 3.44 -10.51
N ILE A 106 -19.45 2.74 -11.34
CA ILE A 106 -19.79 2.42 -12.72
C ILE A 106 -20.67 1.17 -12.67
N THR A 107 -21.96 1.31 -12.96
CA THR A 107 -22.87 0.17 -12.97
C THR A 107 -22.52 -0.72 -14.17
N ASN A 108 -22.46 -2.03 -13.93
CA ASN A 108 -22.13 -3.00 -14.98
C ASN A 108 -20.79 -2.75 -15.72
N GLY A 109 -19.82 -2.08 -15.08
CA GLY A 109 -18.52 -1.76 -15.69
C GLY A 109 -17.57 -2.95 -15.90
N LEU A 110 -17.98 -4.17 -15.52
CA LEU A 110 -17.23 -5.41 -15.77
C LEU A 110 -17.70 -6.15 -17.04
N PHE A 111 -18.85 -5.76 -17.62
CA PHE A 111 -19.36 -6.29 -18.90
C PHE A 111 -19.42 -7.83 -18.99
N THR A 112 -19.71 -8.51 -17.87
CA THR A 112 -19.71 -9.98 -17.79
C THR A 112 -20.90 -10.64 -18.46
N SER A 113 -22.00 -9.90 -18.70
CA SER A 113 -23.27 -10.48 -19.17
C SER A 113 -24.10 -9.61 -20.10
N ASP A 114 -24.00 -8.28 -20.00
CA ASP A 114 -24.84 -7.36 -20.75
C ASP A 114 -24.26 -5.93 -20.72
N ILE A 115 -24.98 -4.98 -21.32
CA ILE A 115 -24.69 -3.54 -21.35
C ILE A 115 -25.79 -2.73 -20.64
N THR A 116 -26.51 -3.34 -19.69
CA THR A 116 -27.54 -2.60 -18.93
C THR A 116 -26.91 -1.40 -18.24
N ASP A 117 -27.64 -0.28 -18.20
CA ASP A 117 -27.20 1.03 -17.68
C ASP A 117 -26.07 1.71 -18.45
N TRP A 118 -25.75 1.22 -19.66
CA TRP A 118 -24.94 1.92 -20.65
C TRP A 118 -25.81 2.32 -21.85
N ASP A 119 -25.82 3.61 -22.17
CA ASP A 119 -26.56 4.15 -23.29
C ASP A 119 -25.71 4.12 -24.56
N ASP A 120 -26.27 3.57 -25.63
CA ASP A 120 -25.67 3.60 -26.96
C ASP A 120 -26.01 4.94 -27.64
N GLN A 121 -25.00 5.78 -27.82
CA GLN A 121 -25.09 7.05 -28.54
C GLN A 121 -24.32 7.00 -29.87
N SER A 122 -24.07 5.79 -30.39
CA SER A 122 -23.31 5.61 -31.62
C SER A 122 -23.98 6.36 -32.78
N THR A 123 -23.16 7.05 -33.57
CA THR A 123 -23.61 7.82 -34.74
C THR A 123 -23.11 7.19 -36.03
N GLY A 124 -23.77 7.48 -37.14
CA GLY A 124 -23.42 6.94 -38.46
C GLY A 124 -24.30 5.76 -38.87
N GLY A 125 -23.79 4.91 -39.77
CA GLY A 125 -24.57 3.81 -40.35
C GLY A 125 -25.10 2.77 -39.33
N ALA A 126 -26.02 1.92 -39.79
CA ALA A 126 -26.74 0.93 -38.96
C ALA A 126 -25.87 -0.17 -38.30
N GLY A 127 -24.56 -0.21 -38.56
CA GLY A 127 -23.64 -1.14 -37.93
C GLY A 127 -22.74 -0.52 -36.85
N ASN A 128 -22.99 0.76 -36.49
CA ASN A 128 -22.28 1.41 -35.40
C ASN A 128 -23.09 1.21 -34.14
N GLN A 129 -22.52 0.51 -33.16
CA GLN A 129 -23.23 0.08 -31.97
C GLN A 129 -22.25 -0.22 -30.84
N ILE A 130 -22.79 -0.36 -29.63
CA ILE A 130 -22.05 -0.89 -28.49
C ILE A 130 -22.46 -2.33 -28.21
N SER A 131 -21.50 -3.16 -27.82
CA SER A 131 -21.75 -4.56 -27.45
C SER A 131 -20.85 -4.98 -26.28
N HIS A 132 -21.27 -5.96 -25.48
CA HIS A 132 -20.42 -6.53 -24.44
C HIS A 132 -19.69 -7.78 -24.99
N ASP A 133 -18.46 -7.98 -24.53
CA ASP A 133 -17.67 -9.19 -24.76
C ASP A 133 -17.46 -9.90 -23.42
N ALA A 134 -18.37 -10.82 -23.10
CA ALA A 134 -18.35 -11.61 -21.87
C ALA A 134 -17.17 -12.60 -21.79
N THR A 135 -16.42 -12.82 -22.88
CA THR A 135 -15.25 -13.71 -22.83
C THR A 135 -14.04 -12.98 -22.27
N ASN A 136 -13.96 -11.67 -22.51
CA ASN A 136 -12.84 -10.81 -22.11
C ASN A 136 -13.24 -9.71 -21.12
N ASP A 137 -14.48 -9.73 -20.61
CA ASP A 137 -15.02 -8.79 -19.62
C ASP A 137 -14.85 -7.31 -20.03
N ARG A 138 -15.25 -6.97 -21.27
CA ARG A 138 -15.07 -5.62 -21.85
C ARG A 138 -16.26 -5.13 -22.65
N LEU A 139 -16.36 -3.81 -22.79
CA LEU A 139 -17.24 -3.15 -23.75
C LEU A 139 -16.53 -3.01 -25.09
N THR A 140 -17.27 -3.30 -26.17
CA THR A 140 -16.83 -3.13 -27.55
C THR A 140 -17.59 -1.97 -28.16
N LEU A 141 -16.85 -1.02 -28.72
CA LEU A 141 -17.39 0.06 -29.54
C LEU A 141 -17.17 -0.33 -31.00
N GLU A 142 -18.24 -0.68 -31.70
CA GLU A 142 -18.18 -1.17 -33.07
C GLU A 142 -18.47 -0.02 -34.04
N THR A 143 -17.63 0.15 -35.07
CA THR A 143 -17.86 1.07 -36.19
C THR A 143 -17.78 0.30 -37.50
N SER A 144 -18.78 0.48 -38.35
CA SER A 144 -18.98 -0.28 -39.59
C SER A 144 -18.62 0.51 -40.86
N GLY A 145 -18.08 1.72 -40.73
CA GLY A 145 -17.74 2.58 -41.85
C GLY A 145 -16.51 3.45 -41.61
N THR A 146 -16.13 4.20 -42.65
CA THR A 146 -14.96 5.09 -42.65
C THR A 146 -15.36 6.57 -42.74
N ALA A 147 -16.65 6.87 -42.66
CA ALA A 147 -17.10 8.26 -42.64
C ALA A 147 -16.72 8.92 -41.31
N ALA A 148 -16.56 10.24 -41.32
CA ALA A 148 -16.23 10.99 -40.12
C ALA A 148 -17.32 10.89 -39.03
N ASP A 149 -18.55 10.59 -39.43
CA ASP A 149 -19.69 10.44 -38.53
C ASP A 149 -19.88 9.01 -38.01
N ASP A 150 -19.07 8.04 -38.48
CA ASP A 150 -19.13 6.65 -38.02
C ASP A 150 -18.40 6.49 -36.68
N ILE A 151 -19.14 6.65 -35.58
CA ILE A 151 -18.60 6.70 -34.22
C ILE A 151 -19.34 5.67 -33.37
N GLY A 152 -18.60 4.79 -32.71
CA GLY A 152 -19.12 3.93 -31.63
C GLY A 152 -19.03 4.69 -30.32
N TRP A 153 -20.15 4.87 -29.63
CA TRP A 153 -20.22 5.71 -28.43
C TRP A 153 -21.06 5.04 -27.34
N ALA A 154 -20.47 4.91 -26.15
CA ALA A 154 -21.18 4.50 -24.95
C ALA A 154 -21.16 5.61 -23.89
N GLU A 155 -22.28 5.81 -23.22
CA GLU A 155 -22.42 6.76 -22.11
C GLU A 155 -22.98 6.07 -20.86
N GLN A 156 -22.54 6.51 -19.68
CA GLN A 156 -23.14 6.13 -18.42
C GLN A 156 -23.02 7.26 -17.40
N ASP A 157 -24.12 7.52 -16.70
CA ASP A 157 -24.14 8.40 -15.55
C ASP A 157 -23.44 7.79 -14.34
N VAL A 158 -22.45 8.50 -13.79
CA VAL A 158 -21.82 8.14 -12.51
C VAL A 158 -22.47 8.93 -11.39
N THR A 159 -23.23 8.24 -10.54
CA THR A 159 -23.87 8.86 -9.37
C THR A 159 -22.97 8.76 -8.14
N THR A 160 -22.77 9.88 -7.43
CA THR A 160 -22.05 9.93 -6.14
C THR A 160 -22.80 10.82 -5.15
N THR A 161 -22.77 10.44 -3.88
CA THR A 161 -23.29 11.21 -2.75
C THR A 161 -22.15 11.83 -1.92
N ASP A 162 -20.91 11.40 -2.12
CA ASP A 162 -19.70 11.94 -1.49
C ASP A 162 -19.23 13.23 -2.19
N LEU A 163 -19.77 14.37 -1.75
CA LEU A 163 -19.36 15.68 -2.29
C LEU A 163 -17.97 16.10 -1.81
N ASN A 164 -17.24 16.83 -2.66
CA ASN A 164 -15.90 17.40 -2.39
C ASN A 164 -14.77 16.38 -2.23
N GLN A 165 -14.88 15.22 -2.88
CA GLN A 165 -13.80 14.25 -2.98
C GLN A 165 -13.27 14.16 -4.42
N GLU A 166 -12.02 13.73 -4.57
CA GLU A 166 -11.44 13.41 -5.86
C GLU A 166 -11.73 11.93 -6.16
N HIS A 167 -12.38 11.67 -7.31
CA HIS A 167 -12.69 10.32 -7.77
C HIS A 167 -11.78 9.99 -8.94
N VAL A 168 -11.18 8.79 -8.92
CA VAL A 168 -10.30 8.32 -9.98
C VAL A 168 -10.99 7.16 -10.68
N ILE A 169 -11.28 7.35 -11.97
CA ILE A 169 -11.79 6.28 -12.84
C ILE A 169 -10.62 5.77 -13.67
N LYS A 170 -10.50 4.45 -13.78
CA LYS A 170 -9.46 3.80 -14.57
C LYS A 170 -10.11 3.01 -15.70
N PHE A 171 -9.69 3.29 -16.93
CA PHE A 171 -10.04 2.53 -18.11
C PHE A 171 -8.82 1.81 -18.66
N GLU A 172 -9.03 0.65 -19.25
CA GLU A 172 -8.07 -0.01 -20.13
C GLU A 172 -8.63 0.07 -21.54
N VAL A 173 -7.84 0.63 -22.45
CA VAL A 173 -8.21 0.83 -23.85
C VAL A 173 -7.44 -0.17 -24.71
N ILE A 174 -8.16 -0.91 -25.54
CA ILE A 174 -7.62 -1.86 -26.50
C ILE A 174 -8.17 -1.49 -27.88
N GLY A 175 -7.27 -1.21 -28.83
CA GLY A 175 -7.63 -0.87 -30.21
C GLY A 175 -6.52 -1.27 -31.18
N ASP A 176 -6.86 -1.30 -32.47
CA ASP A 176 -5.93 -1.57 -33.55
C ASP A 176 -5.13 -0.31 -33.96
N PRO A 177 -4.00 -0.47 -34.66
CA PRO A 177 -3.21 0.68 -35.11
C PRO A 177 -4.02 1.60 -36.03
N GLY A 178 -4.28 2.83 -35.56
CA GLY A 178 -5.03 3.84 -36.30
C GLY A 178 -6.35 4.23 -35.64
N ASP A 179 -6.81 3.45 -34.67
CA ASP A 179 -7.99 3.78 -33.87
C ASP A 179 -7.76 5.05 -33.06
N LYS A 180 -8.84 5.83 -32.89
CA LYS A 180 -8.85 7.07 -32.11
C LYS A 180 -9.92 6.97 -31.04
N ILE A 181 -9.58 7.43 -29.86
CA ILE A 181 -10.51 7.54 -28.75
C ILE A 181 -10.55 8.98 -28.30
N GLU A 182 -11.76 9.46 -28.06
CA GLU A 182 -12.05 10.76 -27.49
C GLU A 182 -12.91 10.55 -26.24
N PHE A 183 -12.57 11.25 -25.17
CA PHE A 183 -13.39 11.33 -23.98
C PHE A 183 -14.13 12.66 -24.02
N GLN A 184 -15.45 12.63 -23.92
CA GLN A 184 -16.30 13.83 -23.88
C GLN A 184 -16.68 14.20 -22.45
#